data_AF-A0A7J0BS11-F1
#
_entry.id   AF-A0A7J0BS11-F1
#
_cell.length_a   1.000
_cell.length_b   1.000
_cell.length_c   1.000
_cell.angle_alpha   90.00
_cell.angle_beta   90.00
_cell.angle_gamma   90.00
#
_symmetry.space_group_name_H-M   'P 1'
#
loop_
_entity.id
_entity.type
_entity.pdbx_description
1 polymer ?
#
loop_
_entity_poly.entity_id
_entity_poly.type
_entity_poly.pdbx_seq_one_letter_code
_entity_poly.pdbx_strand_id
1 'polypeptide(L)'
;MQETIRARVDSQLKEQFEAAAKSHGQNASKLLRDFMSDYVRRHREQQTRREETLQAIESIEAGRFVAGDDVFAWMDTWGTDSAPAILKGAPECK
;
A
#
# COMPACT_ATOMS: atom_id res chain seq x y z
N MET A 1 6.61 15.81 19.76
CA MET A 1 7.83 16.62 19.60
C MET A 1 7.84 17.14 18.16
N GLN A 2 8.13 18.42 17.93
CA GLN A 2 8.17 19.01 16.58
C GLN A 2 9.62 19.30 16.21
N GLU A 3 10.02 18.91 15.00
CA GLU A 3 11.36 19.14 14.46
C GLU A 3 11.29 19.96 13.16
N THR A 4 12.35 20.70 12.85
CA THR A 4 12.40 21.58 11.67
C THR A 4 13.38 21.04 10.64
N ILE A 5 12.90 20.84 9.42
CA ILE A 5 13.72 20.46 8.26
C ILE A 5 14.04 21.73 7.46
N ARG A 6 15.32 21.96 7.15
CA ARG A 6 15.75 23.04 6.25
C ARG A 6 16.19 22.43 4.92
N ALA A 7 15.55 22.85 3.84
CA ALA A 7 15.88 22.41 2.48
C ALA A 7 16.09 23.63 1.58
N ARG A 8 17.06 23.55 0.67
CA ARG A 8 17.18 24.51 -0.42
C ARG A 8 16.23 24.10 -1.53
N VAL A 9 15.45 25.06 -2.01
CA VAL A 9 14.54 24.89 -3.13
C VAL A 9 14.79 26.01 -4.13
N ASP A 10 14.54 25.72 -5.39
CA ASP A 10 14.56 26.73 -6.44
C ASP A 10 13.54 27.85 -6.12
N SER A 11 13.91 29.10 -6.41
CA SER A 11 13.09 30.26 -6.09
C SER A 11 11.77 30.29 -6.88
N GLN A 12 11.81 29.88 -8.14
CA GLN A 12 10.62 29.81 -8.98
C GLN A 12 9.67 28.72 -8.47
N LEU A 13 10.21 27.57 -8.05
CA LEU A 13 9.42 26.50 -7.44
C LEU A 13 8.72 26.97 -6.16
N LYS A 14 9.44 27.71 -5.30
CA LYS A 14 8.87 28.27 -4.07
C LYS A 14 7.69 29.20 -4.38
N GLU A 15 7.85 30.11 -5.33
CA GLU A 15 6.79 31.05 -5.73
C GLU A 15 5.56 30.33 -6.27
N GLN A 16 5.75 29.35 -7.16
CA GLN A 16 4.65 28.55 -7.69
C GLN A 16 3.89 27.80 -6.59
N PHE A 17 4.62 27.22 -5.64
CA PHE A 17 4.03 26.49 -4.52
C PHE A 17 3.24 27.41 -3.58
N GLU A 18 3.77 28.60 -3.26
CA GLU A 18 3.08 29.59 -2.45
C GLU A 18 1.82 30.14 -3.15
N ALA A 19 1.88 30.34 -4.48
CA ALA A 19 0.72 30.75 -5.26
C ALA A 19 -0.38 29.67 -5.26
N ALA A 20 -0.01 28.40 -5.43
CA ALA A 20 -0.94 27.28 -5.33
C ALA A 20 -1.55 27.17 -3.92
N ALA A 21 -0.73 27.26 -2.87
CA ALA A 21 -1.25 27.25 -1.50
C ALA A 21 -2.29 28.36 -1.28
N LYS A 22 -2.00 29.58 -1.76
CA LYS A 22 -2.93 30.72 -1.69
C LYS A 22 -4.22 30.50 -2.47
N SER A 23 -4.16 29.94 -3.69
CA SER A 23 -5.38 29.67 -4.48
C SER A 23 -6.30 28.65 -3.80
N HIS A 24 -5.73 27.74 -3.00
CA HIS A 24 -6.47 26.78 -2.19
C HIS A 24 -6.83 27.31 -0.78
N GLY A 25 -6.51 28.57 -0.47
CA GLY A 25 -6.79 29.18 0.85
C GLY A 25 -5.96 28.57 2.00
N GLN A 26 -4.84 27.91 1.68
CA GLN A 26 -3.99 27.23 2.65
C GLN A 26 -2.66 27.96 2.85
N ASN A 27 -2.06 27.78 4.04
CA ASN A 27 -0.70 28.25 4.25
C ASN A 27 0.30 27.26 3.65
N ALA A 28 1.37 27.76 3.03
CA ALA A 28 2.36 26.94 2.33
C ALA A 28 3.04 25.92 3.26
N SER A 29 3.36 26.29 4.50
CA SER A 29 3.98 25.38 5.46
C SER A 29 3.08 24.20 5.86
N LYS A 30 1.76 24.40 5.89
CA LYS A 30 0.77 23.36 6.15
C LYS A 30 0.64 22.46 4.95
N LEU A 31 0.49 23.03 3.75
CA LEU A 31 0.45 22.25 2.51
C LEU A 31 1.71 21.39 2.35
N LEU A 32 2.89 21.91 2.71
CA LEU A 32 4.13 21.15 2.66
C LEU A 32 4.13 19.98 3.66
N ARG A 33 3.63 20.17 4.88
CA ARG A 33 3.49 19.09 5.88
C ARG A 33 2.50 18.02 5.43
N ASP A 34 1.38 18.43 4.84
CA ASP A 34 0.36 17.52 4.35
C ASP A 34 0.92 16.71 3.17
N PHE A 35 1.64 17.36 2.26
CA PHE A 35 2.34 16.72 1.15
C PHE A 35 3.40 15.72 1.64
N MET A 36 4.22 16.09 2.63
CA MET A 36 5.21 15.19 3.23
C MET A 36 4.55 13.96 3.86
N SER A 37 3.46 14.15 4.60
CA SER A 37 2.73 13.07 5.25
C SER A 37 2.17 12.09 4.22
N ASP A 38 1.57 12.63 3.16
CA ASP A 38 1.01 11.84 2.08
C ASP A 38 2.08 11.11 1.25
N TYR A 39 3.22 11.76 1.00
CA TYR A 39 4.37 11.13 0.36
C TYR A 39 4.89 9.93 1.17
N VAL A 40 5.07 10.10 2.48
CA VAL A 40 5.52 9.00 3.36
C VAL A 40 4.51 7.86 3.39
N ARG A 41 3.21 8.18 3.46
CA ARG A 41 2.13 7.19 3.42
C ARG A 41 2.19 6.36 2.13
N ARG A 42 2.20 7.03 0.98
CA ARG A 42 2.30 6.37 -0.33
C ARG A 42 3.57 5.54 -0.48
N HIS A 43 4.70 6.06 0.02
CA HIS A 43 5.96 5.33 -0.01
C HIS A 43 5.92 4.05 0.82
N ARG A 44 5.35 4.11 2.04
CA ARG A 44 5.16 2.92 2.89
C ARG A 44 4.25 1.90 2.23
N GLU A 45 3.10 2.31 1.71
CA GLU A 45 2.17 1.44 1.00
C GLU A 45 2.85 0.74 -0.20
N GLN A 46 3.71 1.47 -0.94
CA GLN A 46 4.46 0.89 -2.05
C GLN A 46 5.50 -0.12 -1.57
N GLN A 47 6.21 0.14 -0.47
CA GLN A 47 7.15 -0.85 0.08
C GLN A 47 6.43 -2.09 0.57
N THR A 48 5.31 -1.95 1.29
CA THR A 48 4.50 -3.09 1.75
C THR A 48 4.02 -3.93 0.57
N ARG A 49 3.43 -3.32 -0.46
CA ARG A 49 3.00 -4.04 -1.67
C ARG A 49 4.17 -4.76 -2.36
N ARG A 50 5.35 -4.14 -2.37
CA ARG A 50 6.55 -4.75 -2.94
C ARG A 50 6.99 -5.97 -2.13
N GLU A 51 7.03 -5.88 -0.81
CA GLU A 51 7.36 -6.98 0.09
C GLU A 51 6.36 -8.14 -0.07
N GLU A 52 5.05 -7.85 -0.05
CA GLU A 52 3.99 -8.83 -0.29
C GLU A 52 4.13 -9.52 -1.65
N THR A 53 4.49 -8.77 -2.69
CA THR A 53 4.72 -9.33 -4.03
C THR A 53 5.89 -10.30 -4.03
N LEU A 54 6.99 -9.96 -3.36
CA LEU A 54 8.16 -10.84 -3.26
C LEU A 54 7.84 -12.12 -2.48
N GLN A 55 7.09 -12.01 -1.39
CA GLN A 55 6.62 -13.16 -0.62
C GLN A 55 5.69 -14.07 -1.45
N ALA A 56 4.79 -13.48 -2.25
CA ALA A 56 3.92 -14.22 -3.14
C ALA A 56 4.71 -14.99 -4.21
N ILE A 57 5.74 -14.35 -4.80
CA ILE A 57 6.65 -15.01 -5.75
C ILE A 57 7.37 -16.19 -5.07
N GLU A 58 7.94 -15.99 -3.88
CA GLU A 58 8.60 -17.06 -3.13
C GLU A 58 7.62 -18.21 -2.80
N SER A 59 6.37 -17.89 -2.47
CA SER A 59 5.33 -18.88 -2.23
C SER A 59 5.06 -19.74 -3.46
N ILE A 60 4.95 -19.10 -4.63
CA ILE A 60 4.76 -19.81 -5.90
C ILE A 60 5.97 -20.71 -6.21
N GLU A 61 7.19 -20.19 -6.07
CA GLU A 61 8.43 -20.94 -6.32
C GLU A 61 8.58 -22.14 -5.37
N ALA A 62 8.14 -22.00 -4.12
CA ALA A 62 8.14 -23.07 -3.13
C ALA A 62 6.96 -24.05 -3.27
N GLY A 63 6.13 -23.91 -4.31
CA GLY A 63 4.95 -24.76 -4.52
C GLY A 63 3.81 -24.52 -3.53
N ARG A 64 3.84 -23.41 -2.80
CA ARG A 64 2.81 -22.98 -1.86
C ARG A 64 1.74 -22.17 -2.59
N PHE A 65 0.95 -22.84 -3.43
CA PHE A 65 -0.22 -22.28 -4.09
C PHE A 65 -1.33 -23.34 -4.19
N VAL A 66 -2.56 -22.92 -4.45
CA VAL A 66 -3.73 -23.79 -4.66
C VAL A 66 -4.17 -23.66 -6.12
N ALA A 67 -4.60 -24.76 -6.74
CA ALA A 67 -5.10 -24.74 -8.11
C ALA A 67 -6.40 -23.92 -8.19
N GLY A 68 -6.61 -23.25 -9.33
CA GLY A 68 -7.80 -22.42 -9.53
C GLY A 68 -9.11 -23.18 -9.37
N ASP A 69 -9.20 -24.39 -9.96
CA ASP A 69 -10.40 -25.24 -9.88
C ASP A 69 -10.75 -25.62 -8.44
N ASP A 70 -9.73 -25.88 -7.62
CA ASP A 70 -9.89 -26.18 -6.19
C ASP A 70 -10.43 -24.96 -5.41
N VAL A 71 -9.96 -23.75 -5.76
CA VAL A 71 -10.46 -22.50 -5.17
C VAL A 71 -11.92 -22.26 -5.56
N PHE A 72 -12.31 -22.54 -6.80
CA PHE A 72 -13.71 -22.38 -7.24
C PHE A 72 -14.64 -23.39 -6.58
N ALA A 73 -14.24 -24.66 -6.53
CA ALA A 73 -15.01 -25.70 -5.83
C ALA A 73 -15.20 -25.38 -4.34
N TRP A 74 -14.23 -24.72 -3.72
CA TRP A 74 -14.36 -24.18 -2.36
C TRP A 74 -15.30 -23.00 -2.26
N MET A 75 -15.19 -22.03 -3.17
CA MET A 75 -16.05 -20.85 -3.21
C MET A 75 -17.53 -21.24 -3.36
N ASP A 76 -17.83 -22.32 -4.09
CA ASP A 76 -19.19 -22.86 -4.24
C ASP A 76 -19.80 -23.38 -2.92
N THR A 77 -18.98 -23.67 -1.91
CA THR A 77 -19.47 -24.09 -0.58
C THR A 77 -19.75 -22.91 0.35
N TRP A 78 -19.43 -21.68 -0.06
CA TRP A 78 -19.70 -20.50 0.76
C TRP A 78 -21.20 -20.34 1.06
N GLY A 79 -21.54 -20.14 2.33
CA GLY A 79 -22.94 -20.04 2.78
C GLY A 79 -23.65 -21.38 2.96
N THR A 80 -22.92 -22.50 2.85
CA THR A 80 -23.41 -23.85 3.18
C THR A 80 -22.70 -24.39 4.42
N ASP A 81 -23.32 -25.32 5.16
CA ASP A 81 -22.71 -25.98 6.32
C ASP A 81 -21.60 -26.99 5.94
N SER A 82 -21.32 -27.15 4.65
CA SER A 82 -20.27 -28.03 4.12
C SER A 82 -18.91 -27.36 4.23
N ALA A 83 -18.02 -27.92 5.03
CA ALA A 83 -16.62 -27.52 5.05
C ALA A 83 -15.89 -28.13 3.82
N PRO A 84 -15.33 -27.31 2.93
CA PRO A 84 -14.62 -27.78 1.73
C PRO A 84 -13.28 -28.44 2.07
N ALA A 85 -12.92 -29.48 1.31
CA ALA A 85 -11.74 -30.31 1.54
C ALA A 85 -10.39 -29.56 1.41
N ILE A 86 -10.36 -28.44 0.69
CA ILE A 86 -9.13 -27.68 0.43
C ILE A 86 -8.55 -26.98 1.67
N LEU A 87 -9.32 -26.85 2.76
CA LEU A 87 -8.84 -26.26 4.03
C LEU A 87 -7.82 -27.15 4.77
N LYS A 88 -7.65 -28.41 4.37
CA LYS A 88 -6.70 -29.33 5.03
C LYS A 88 -5.25 -29.26 4.50
N GLY A 89 -5.01 -28.54 3.40
CA GLY A 89 -3.69 -28.49 2.76
C GLY A 89 -3.31 -27.14 2.16
N ALA A 90 -4.13 -26.10 2.36
CA ALA A 90 -3.79 -24.76 1.91
C ALA A 90 -2.55 -24.26 2.67
N PRO A 91 -1.51 -23.78 1.96
CA PRO A 91 -0.38 -23.14 2.62
C PRO A 91 -0.86 -21.90 3.36
N GLU A 92 -0.50 -21.78 4.64
CA GLU A 92 -0.80 -20.58 5.42
C GLU A 92 -0.09 -19.37 4.79
N CYS A 93 -0.84 -18.34 4.43
CA CYS A 93 -0.27 -17.02 4.17
C CYS A 93 0.25 -16.48 5.51
N LYS A 94 1.58 -16.37 5.64
CA LYS A 94 2.23 -15.72 6.77
C LYS A 94 2.37 -14.22 6.57
#